data_AF-A0A8C9EF57-F1
#
_entry.id   AF-A0A8C9EF57-F1
#
_cell.length_a   1.000
_cell.length_b   1.000
_cell.length_c   1.000
_cell.angle_alpha   90.00
_cell.angle_beta   90.00
_cell.angle_gamma   90.00
#
_symmetry.space_group_name_H-M   'P 1'
#
loop_
_entity.id
_entity.type
_entity.pdbx_description
1 polymer ?
#
loop_
_entity_poly.entity_id
_entity_poly.type
_entity_poly.pdbx_seq_one_letter_code
_entity_poly.pdbx_strand_id
1 'polypeptide(L)'
;MAEEQPQVELFVKAGSDGAKIGNCPFSQRLFMVLWLKGVTFNVTTVDTKRRTETVQKLCPGGQLPFLLYGTEVHTDTNKIEEFLEAVLCPPRYPKLAALNPESNTAGLDIFAKFSAYIKNSNPALNDNLEKGLLKALKVLDNYLTSPLPDEVDETSAEDEGISQRKFLDGNELTLADCNLLPKLHIVQLLELPPEESLPLGPLLGDTAVIQGDTALITRPWSPARRPEVDGVRKALQDLGLRIVEMGDENATLDGTDVLFTGREFFVGLSRWTNHRGAEIVADTFRDFAVSTVPVSSPSHLRGLCGMGGPRTVVAGSSEAAQKAVRAMAVLTDHPYASLTLPDDAAADCLFLRPGLPGMPPFLLHRGGGDLPNSQEALQKLSDVTLVPVSCSELEKAGAGLSSLCLVLSTRPHS
;
A
#
# COMPACT_ATOMS: atom_id res chain seq x y z
N MET A 1 -40.04 20.74 -9.54
CA MET A 1 -40.11 19.72 -8.48
C MET A 1 -38.71 19.16 -8.35
N ALA A 2 -38.06 19.27 -7.18
CA ALA A 2 -36.80 18.58 -6.97
C ALA A 2 -37.11 17.07 -6.97
N GLU A 3 -36.61 16.32 -7.96
CA GLU A 3 -36.70 14.86 -7.94
C GLU A 3 -35.96 14.36 -6.70
N GLU A 4 -36.70 13.78 -5.75
CA GLU A 4 -36.14 13.14 -4.57
C GLU A 4 -35.02 12.19 -5.01
N GLN A 5 -33.82 12.36 -4.45
CA GLN A 5 -32.73 11.42 -4.66
C GLN A 5 -33.16 10.06 -4.08
N PRO A 6 -32.93 8.96 -4.82
CA PRO A 6 -33.25 7.63 -4.29
C PRO A 6 -32.44 7.38 -3.03
N GLN A 7 -33.09 6.88 -1.98
CA GLN A 7 -32.39 6.45 -0.78
C GLN A 7 -31.66 5.13 -1.10
N VAL A 8 -30.34 5.19 -1.19
CA VAL A 8 -29.49 4.03 -1.47
C VAL A 8 -28.68 3.68 -0.23
N GLU A 9 -28.82 2.45 0.25
CA GLU A 9 -28.02 1.93 1.36
C GLU A 9 -27.34 0.62 0.98
N LEU A 10 -26.01 0.58 1.10
CA LEU A 10 -25.20 -0.59 0.84
C LEU A 10 -24.82 -1.26 2.17
N PHE A 11 -25.24 -2.50 2.35
CA PHE A 11 -24.90 -3.31 3.52
C PHE A 11 -23.71 -4.20 3.19
N VAL A 12 -22.61 -4.01 3.89
CA VAL A 12 -21.34 -4.69 3.64
C VAL A 12 -20.89 -5.50 4.85
N LYS A 13 -20.03 -6.49 4.62
CA LYS A 13 -19.42 -7.25 5.72
C LYS A 13 -18.49 -6.32 6.51
N ALA A 14 -18.66 -6.30 7.83
CA ALA A 14 -17.74 -5.60 8.71
C ALA A 14 -16.34 -6.26 8.71
N GLY A 15 -15.32 -5.46 8.97
CA GLY A 15 -13.96 -5.92 9.25
C GLY A 15 -13.91 -6.79 10.51
N SER A 16 -12.72 -7.27 10.87
CA SER A 16 -12.54 -8.06 12.10
C SER A 16 -12.87 -7.27 13.37
N ASP A 17 -12.84 -5.94 13.31
CA ASP A 17 -13.26 -5.03 14.38
C ASP A 17 -14.79 -4.94 14.56
N GLY A 18 -15.57 -5.53 13.65
CA GLY A 18 -17.04 -5.51 13.68
C GLY A 18 -17.65 -4.14 13.33
N ALA A 19 -16.83 -3.14 12.94
CA ALA A 19 -17.28 -1.76 12.75
C ALA A 19 -16.88 -1.17 11.39
N LYS A 20 -15.63 -1.35 10.94
CA LYS A 20 -15.16 -0.79 9.65
C LYS A 20 -15.59 -1.66 8.47
N ILE A 21 -15.50 -1.11 7.26
CA ILE A 21 -15.75 -1.87 6.02
C ILE A 21 -14.70 -2.97 5.90
N GLY A 22 -15.14 -4.23 5.74
CA GLY A 22 -14.24 -5.36 5.56
C GLY A 22 -13.70 -5.47 4.12
N ASN A 23 -12.61 -6.22 3.95
CA ASN A 23 -11.94 -6.45 2.67
C ASN A 23 -12.68 -7.44 1.75
N CYS A 24 -14.02 -7.43 1.76
CA CYS A 24 -14.81 -8.28 0.89
C CYS A 24 -14.77 -7.71 -0.55
N PRO A 25 -14.22 -8.44 -1.53
CA PRO A 25 -14.09 -7.92 -2.90
C PRO A 25 -15.46 -7.62 -3.53
N PHE A 26 -16.50 -8.36 -3.16
CA PHE A 26 -17.87 -8.10 -3.62
C PHE A 26 -18.44 -6.80 -3.05
N SER A 27 -18.15 -6.50 -1.77
CA SER A 27 -18.58 -5.25 -1.13
C SER A 27 -17.88 -4.04 -1.75
N GLN A 28 -16.57 -4.15 -1.97
CA GLN A 28 -15.77 -3.14 -2.63
C GLN A 28 -16.21 -2.92 -4.09
N ARG A 29 -16.54 -3.99 -4.84
CA ARG A 29 -17.12 -3.89 -6.19
C ARG A 29 -18.36 -3.00 -6.21
N LEU A 30 -19.37 -3.31 -5.39
CA LEU A 30 -20.61 -2.53 -5.36
C LEU A 30 -20.41 -1.09 -4.86
N PHE A 31 -19.50 -0.89 -3.90
CA PHE A 31 -19.11 0.44 -3.45
C PHE A 31 -18.52 1.26 -4.60
N MET A 32 -17.58 0.69 -5.36
CA MET A 32 -16.98 1.35 -6.52
C MET A 32 -18.03 1.70 -7.59
N VAL A 33 -18.96 0.79 -7.88
CA VAL A 33 -20.04 1.04 -8.85
C VAL A 33 -20.88 2.25 -8.42
N LEU A 34 -21.35 2.28 -7.17
CA LEU A 34 -22.16 3.40 -6.66
C LEU A 34 -21.36 4.71 -6.65
N TRP A 35 -20.08 4.64 -6.28
CA TRP A 35 -19.18 5.80 -6.27
C TRP A 35 -18.97 6.38 -7.68
N LEU A 36 -18.64 5.54 -8.66
CA LEU A 36 -18.43 5.96 -10.05
C LEU A 36 -19.72 6.45 -10.72
N LYS A 37 -20.88 5.92 -10.31
CA LYS A 37 -22.18 6.47 -10.72
C LYS A 37 -22.42 7.87 -10.18
N GLY A 38 -21.71 8.31 -9.13
CA GLY A 38 -21.90 9.63 -8.52
C GLY A 38 -23.22 9.76 -7.76
N VAL A 39 -23.82 8.64 -7.35
CA VAL A 39 -25.02 8.65 -6.49
C VAL A 39 -24.62 8.83 -5.03
N THR A 40 -25.46 9.50 -4.25
CA THR A 40 -25.34 9.57 -2.79
C THR A 40 -25.87 8.27 -2.18
N PHE A 41 -25.06 7.63 -1.33
CA PHE A 41 -25.45 6.37 -0.67
C PHE A 41 -24.82 6.26 0.72
N ASN A 42 -25.49 5.52 1.61
CA ASN A 42 -24.96 5.19 2.92
C ASN A 42 -24.35 3.78 2.91
N VAL A 43 -23.29 3.58 3.69
CA VAL A 43 -22.71 2.25 3.91
C VAL A 43 -22.96 1.82 5.33
N THR A 44 -23.60 0.67 5.48
CA THR A 44 -23.84 0.03 6.78
C THR A 44 -23.01 -1.23 6.88
N THR A 45 -22.12 -1.28 7.85
CA THR A 45 -21.32 -2.47 8.14
C THR A 45 -22.12 -3.46 8.98
N VAL A 46 -22.01 -4.74 8.64
CA VAL A 46 -22.74 -5.82 9.31
C VAL A 46 -21.74 -6.81 9.90
N ASP A 47 -21.73 -6.91 11.23
CA ASP A 47 -21.03 -7.99 11.93
C ASP A 47 -21.75 -9.33 11.66
N THR A 48 -21.11 -10.18 10.86
CA THR A 48 -21.63 -11.51 10.53
C THR A 48 -21.79 -12.44 11.72
N LYS A 49 -21.09 -12.19 12.84
CA LYS A 49 -21.24 -12.96 14.10
C LYS A 49 -22.40 -12.46 14.95
N ARG A 50 -22.78 -11.19 14.80
CA ARG A 50 -23.81 -10.51 15.61
C ARG A 50 -24.72 -9.67 14.71
N ARG A 51 -25.53 -10.32 13.88
CA ARG A 51 -26.49 -9.64 13.02
C ARG A 51 -27.58 -8.97 13.85
N THR A 52 -27.79 -7.66 13.68
CA THR A 52 -28.87 -6.92 14.34
C THR A 52 -30.25 -7.37 13.86
N GLU A 53 -31.29 -7.16 14.68
CA GLU A 53 -32.67 -7.53 14.32
C GLU A 53 -33.13 -6.85 13.02
N THR A 54 -32.74 -5.59 12.80
CA THR A 54 -33.06 -4.84 11.58
C THR A 54 -32.49 -5.53 10.34
N VAL A 55 -31.22 -5.94 10.37
CA VAL A 55 -30.57 -6.64 9.25
C VAL A 55 -31.20 -8.01 9.03
N GLN A 56 -31.56 -8.72 10.10
CA GLN A 56 -32.25 -10.02 9.99
C GLN A 56 -33.64 -9.89 9.35
N LYS A 57 -34.37 -8.81 9.62
CA LYS A 57 -35.68 -8.53 9.01
C LYS A 57 -35.55 -8.16 7.52
N LEU A 58 -34.57 -7.33 7.18
CA LEU A 58 -34.33 -6.89 5.80
C LEU A 58 -33.82 -8.02 4.91
N CYS A 59 -32.96 -8.89 5.44
CA CYS A 59 -32.30 -9.94 4.66
C CYS A 59 -32.15 -11.24 5.46
N PRO A 60 -33.25 -11.98 5.70
CA PRO A 60 -33.23 -13.21 6.50
C PRO A 60 -32.39 -14.29 5.80
N GLY A 61 -31.22 -14.60 6.36
CA GLY A 61 -30.32 -15.62 5.83
C GLY A 61 -29.52 -15.21 4.57
N GLY A 62 -29.69 -13.98 4.08
CA GLY A 62 -28.98 -13.54 2.88
C GLY A 62 -27.48 -13.33 3.10
N GLN A 63 -26.75 -13.41 1.99
CA GLN A 63 -25.31 -13.16 1.94
C GLN A 63 -25.04 -11.66 1.79
N LEU A 64 -23.88 -11.23 2.28
CA LEU A 64 -23.39 -9.86 2.10
C LEU A 64 -22.44 -9.82 0.91
N PRO A 65 -22.34 -8.69 0.18
CA PRO A 65 -23.14 -7.47 0.36
C PRO A 65 -24.57 -7.58 -0.17
N PHE A 66 -25.46 -6.72 0.32
CA PHE A 66 -26.78 -6.49 -0.27
C PHE A 66 -27.08 -4.99 -0.35
N LEU A 67 -27.95 -4.60 -1.27
CA LEU A 67 -28.35 -3.21 -1.52
C LEU A 67 -29.82 -3.02 -1.11
N LEU A 68 -30.12 -1.94 -0.41
CA LEU A 68 -31.47 -1.41 -0.22
C LEU A 68 -31.63 -0.17 -1.09
N TYR A 69 -32.53 -0.23 -2.06
CA TYR A 69 -32.84 0.88 -2.96
C TYR A 69 -34.29 1.32 -2.72
N GLY A 70 -34.48 2.42 -2.00
CA GLY A 70 -35.77 2.83 -1.48
C GLY A 70 -36.33 1.78 -0.51
N THR A 71 -37.23 0.93 -0.99
CA THR A 71 -37.82 -0.18 -0.21
C THR A 71 -37.44 -1.57 -0.74
N GLU A 72 -36.74 -1.64 -1.87
CA GLU A 72 -36.39 -2.90 -2.53
C GLU A 72 -35.03 -3.40 -2.06
N VAL A 73 -34.99 -4.67 -1.64
CA VAL A 73 -33.76 -5.33 -1.18
C VAL A 73 -33.23 -6.24 -2.29
N HIS A 74 -31.99 -6.00 -2.71
CA HIS A 74 -31.29 -6.78 -3.71
C HIS A 74 -30.08 -7.47 -3.06
N THR A 75 -29.95 -8.78 -3.20
CA THR A 75 -28.97 -9.59 -2.44
C THR A 75 -27.91 -10.28 -3.28
N ASP A 76 -28.07 -10.33 -4.60
CA ASP A 76 -27.11 -10.95 -5.52
C ASP A 76 -26.25 -9.87 -6.16
N THR A 77 -24.92 -9.97 -6.01
CA THR A 77 -23.99 -8.93 -6.48
C THR A 77 -24.10 -8.63 -7.97
N ASN A 78 -24.28 -9.65 -8.82
CA ASN A 78 -24.38 -9.44 -10.27
C ASN A 78 -25.73 -8.81 -10.63
N LYS A 79 -26.82 -9.27 -10.01
CA LYS A 79 -28.15 -8.67 -10.22
C LYS A 79 -28.24 -7.24 -9.69
N ILE A 80 -27.55 -6.94 -8.59
CA ILE A 80 -27.43 -5.56 -8.08
C ILE A 80 -26.75 -4.68 -9.13
N GLU A 81 -25.64 -5.14 -9.71
CA GLU A 81 -24.94 -4.40 -10.76
C GLU A 81 -25.81 -4.16 -12.00
N GLU A 82 -26.49 -5.20 -12.49
CA GLU A 82 -27.43 -5.09 -13.61
C GLU A 82 -28.55 -4.08 -13.31
N PHE A 83 -29.11 -4.14 -12.10
CA PHE A 83 -30.13 -3.21 -11.64
C PHE A 83 -29.61 -1.77 -11.58
N LEU A 84 -28.43 -1.56 -10.99
CA LEU A 84 -27.81 -0.24 -10.90
C LEU A 84 -27.49 0.34 -12.28
N GLU A 85 -27.04 -0.48 -13.23
CA GLU A 85 -26.78 -0.02 -14.60
C GLU A 85 -28.07 0.37 -15.33
N ALA A 86 -29.17 -0.34 -15.08
CA ALA A 86 -30.48 -0.02 -15.67
C ALA A 86 -31.13 1.23 -15.05
N VAL A 87 -31.06 1.37 -13.72
CA VAL A 87 -31.75 2.43 -12.97
C VAL A 87 -30.92 3.71 -12.85
N LEU A 88 -29.62 3.60 -12.60
CA LEU A 88 -28.69 4.72 -12.57
C LEU A 88 -28.03 4.90 -13.94
N CYS A 89 -28.82 5.34 -14.92
CA CYS A 89 -28.39 5.47 -16.31
C CYS A 89 -28.36 6.94 -16.80
N PRO A 90 -27.75 7.21 -17.98
CA PRO A 90 -27.72 8.54 -18.57
C PRO A 90 -29.12 9.12 -18.85
N PRO A 91 -29.29 10.46 -18.86
CA PRO A 91 -28.25 11.49 -18.77
C PRO A 91 -27.82 11.84 -17.34
N ARG A 92 -28.52 11.32 -16.32
CA ARG A 92 -28.32 11.72 -14.91
C ARG A 92 -27.10 11.06 -14.27
N TYR A 93 -26.79 9.82 -14.66
CA TYR A 93 -25.66 9.06 -14.15
C TYR A 93 -24.85 8.48 -15.31
N PRO A 94 -23.52 8.31 -15.18
CA PRO A 94 -22.69 7.78 -16.26
C PRO A 94 -23.02 6.30 -16.55
N LYS A 95 -22.84 5.88 -17.80
CA LYS A 95 -22.87 4.46 -18.17
C LYS A 95 -21.52 3.84 -17.82
N LEU A 96 -21.52 2.71 -17.11
CA LEU A 96 -20.28 2.04 -16.68
C LEU A 96 -20.06 0.69 -17.37
N ALA A 97 -21.06 0.18 -18.09
CA ALA A 97 -20.91 -1.07 -18.84
C ALA A 97 -19.77 -0.95 -19.87
N ALA A 98 -18.87 -1.94 -19.86
CA ALA A 98 -17.78 -2.01 -20.82
C ALA A 98 -18.30 -2.09 -22.26
N LEU A 99 -17.60 -1.43 -23.17
CA LEU A 99 -17.80 -1.45 -24.62
C LEU A 99 -17.34 -2.79 -25.20
N ASN A 100 -16.19 -3.30 -24.75
CA ASN A 100 -15.64 -4.56 -25.25
C ASN A 100 -16.07 -5.72 -24.32
N PRO A 101 -16.77 -6.75 -24.83
CA PRO A 101 -17.22 -7.88 -24.02
C PRO A 101 -16.07 -8.61 -23.30
N GLU A 102 -14.90 -8.70 -23.93
CA GLU A 102 -13.71 -9.36 -23.43
C GLU A 102 -13.24 -8.74 -22.09
N SER A 103 -13.38 -7.42 -21.94
CA SER A 103 -13.05 -6.66 -20.73
C SER A 103 -13.74 -7.22 -19.50
N ASN A 104 -15.01 -7.63 -19.62
CA ASN A 104 -15.80 -8.17 -18.50
C ASN A 104 -15.29 -9.54 -18.00
N THR A 105 -14.55 -10.25 -18.85
CA THR A 105 -14.01 -11.59 -18.56
C THR A 105 -12.51 -11.60 -18.28
N ALA A 106 -11.84 -10.48 -18.54
CA ALA A 106 -10.43 -10.30 -18.24
C ALA A 106 -10.14 -10.52 -16.74
N GLY A 107 -9.20 -11.41 -16.45
CA GLY A 107 -8.77 -11.70 -15.08
C GLY A 107 -9.78 -12.45 -14.20
N LEU A 108 -10.90 -12.96 -14.76
CA LEU A 108 -11.97 -13.63 -14.03
C LEU A 108 -11.47 -14.77 -13.13
N ASP A 109 -10.53 -15.57 -13.64
CA ASP A 109 -9.98 -16.74 -12.96
C ASP A 109 -8.92 -16.40 -11.90
N ILE A 110 -8.35 -15.19 -11.91
CA ILE A 110 -7.18 -14.85 -11.09
C ILE A 110 -7.48 -15.07 -9.61
N PHE A 111 -8.60 -14.56 -9.12
CA PHE A 111 -8.94 -14.69 -7.70
C PHE A 111 -9.13 -16.15 -7.27
N ALA A 112 -9.79 -16.96 -8.10
CA ALA A 112 -10.00 -18.37 -7.81
C ALA A 112 -8.67 -19.15 -7.79
N LYS A 113 -7.79 -18.91 -8.78
CA LYS A 113 -6.45 -19.52 -8.85
C LYS A 113 -5.56 -19.06 -7.70
N PHE A 114 -5.59 -17.77 -7.38
CA PHE A 114 -4.86 -17.18 -6.26
C PHE A 114 -5.32 -17.76 -4.92
N SER A 115 -6.64 -17.79 -4.69
CA SER A 115 -7.20 -18.37 -3.47
C SER A 115 -6.88 -19.86 -3.35
N ALA A 116 -6.87 -20.61 -4.45
CA ALA A 116 -6.51 -22.01 -4.45
C ALA A 116 -5.02 -22.19 -4.10
N TYR A 117 -4.14 -21.36 -4.66
CA TYR A 117 -2.71 -21.38 -4.40
C TYR A 117 -2.37 -21.01 -2.95
N ILE A 118 -2.85 -19.87 -2.45
CA ILE A 118 -2.51 -19.35 -1.11
C ILE A 118 -3.10 -20.21 0.02
N LYS A 119 -4.28 -20.81 -0.18
CA LYS A 119 -4.89 -21.68 0.85
C LYS A 119 -4.38 -23.12 0.78
N ASN A 120 -3.52 -23.46 -0.18
CA ASN A 120 -3.02 -24.80 -0.34
C ASN A 120 -2.09 -25.18 0.82
N SER A 121 -2.40 -26.29 1.48
CA SER A 121 -1.57 -26.87 2.54
C SER A 121 -0.80 -28.12 2.09
N ASN A 122 -0.96 -28.56 0.83
CA ASN A 122 -0.32 -29.75 0.28
C ASN A 122 0.85 -29.38 -0.65
N PRO A 123 2.12 -29.55 -0.22
CA PRO A 123 3.28 -29.16 -1.03
C PRO A 123 3.34 -29.79 -2.42
N ALA A 124 2.80 -30.99 -2.61
CA ALA A 124 2.82 -31.67 -3.91
C ALA A 124 1.97 -30.97 -5.00
N LEU A 125 1.06 -30.07 -4.60
CA LEU A 125 0.21 -29.31 -5.53
C LEU A 125 0.74 -27.90 -5.83
N ASN A 126 1.79 -27.44 -5.11
CA ASN A 126 2.29 -26.07 -5.21
C ASN A 126 2.65 -25.69 -6.65
N ASP A 127 3.52 -26.46 -7.29
CA ASP A 127 3.99 -26.18 -8.66
C ASP A 127 2.83 -26.07 -9.66
N ASN A 128 1.82 -26.93 -9.53
CA ASN A 128 0.67 -26.94 -10.45
C ASN A 128 -0.26 -25.75 -10.21
N LEU A 129 -0.48 -25.39 -8.94
CA LEU A 129 -1.32 -24.24 -8.57
C LEU A 129 -0.64 -22.92 -8.92
N GLU A 130 0.67 -22.81 -8.69
CA GLU A 130 1.50 -21.67 -9.08
C GLU A 130 1.46 -21.49 -10.60
N LYS A 131 1.75 -22.54 -11.37
CA LYS A 131 1.63 -22.50 -12.84
C LYS A 131 0.23 -22.09 -13.30
N GLY A 132 -0.81 -22.56 -12.61
CA GLY A 132 -2.18 -22.19 -12.88
C GLY A 132 -2.45 -20.70 -12.66
N LEU A 133 -1.93 -20.13 -11.56
CA LEU A 133 -2.02 -18.71 -11.25
C LEU A 133 -1.23 -17.87 -12.24
N LEU A 134 0.04 -18.21 -12.50
CA LEU A 134 0.90 -17.52 -13.46
C LEU A 134 0.29 -17.52 -14.87
N LYS A 135 -0.34 -18.63 -15.28
CA LYS A 135 -1.07 -18.69 -16.55
C LYS A 135 -2.25 -17.72 -16.57
N ALA A 136 -3.03 -17.62 -15.50
CA ALA A 136 -4.15 -16.67 -15.42
C ALA A 136 -3.68 -15.22 -15.43
N LEU A 137 -2.59 -14.91 -14.73
CA LEU A 137 -1.95 -13.59 -14.75
C LEU A 137 -1.43 -13.25 -16.15
N LYS A 138 -0.78 -14.19 -16.83
CA LYS A 138 -0.29 -14.00 -18.20
C LYS A 138 -1.43 -13.73 -19.19
N VAL A 139 -2.60 -14.35 -19.01
CA VAL A 139 -3.77 -14.06 -19.86
C VAL A 139 -4.25 -12.62 -19.66
N LEU A 140 -4.28 -12.13 -18.42
CA LEU A 140 -4.60 -10.73 -18.13
C LEU A 140 -3.54 -9.77 -18.69
N ASP A 141 -2.26 -10.08 -18.50
CA ASP A 141 -1.14 -9.29 -19.01
C ASP A 141 -1.20 -9.15 -20.54
N ASN A 142 -1.35 -10.28 -21.25
CA ASN A 142 -1.54 -10.29 -22.70
C ASN A 142 -2.72 -9.39 -23.10
N TYR A 143 -3.87 -9.53 -22.42
CA TYR A 143 -5.04 -8.70 -22.70
C TYR A 143 -4.75 -7.20 -22.52
N LEU A 144 -4.11 -6.81 -21.41
CA LEU A 144 -3.76 -5.41 -21.14
C LEU A 144 -2.74 -4.84 -22.13
N THR A 145 -1.84 -5.66 -22.67
CA THR A 145 -0.85 -5.21 -23.66
C THR A 145 -1.38 -5.16 -25.09
N SER A 146 -2.40 -5.96 -25.42
CA SER A 146 -3.03 -5.98 -26.74
C SER A 146 -3.97 -4.79 -26.93
N PRO A 147 -3.87 -4.00 -28.02
CA PRO A 147 -4.80 -2.92 -28.32
C PRO A 147 -6.26 -3.38 -28.38
N LEU A 148 -7.18 -2.54 -27.90
CA LEU A 148 -8.61 -2.70 -28.17
C LEU A 148 -8.95 -2.29 -29.61
N PRO A 149 -10.10 -2.71 -30.17
CA PRO A 149 -10.53 -2.33 -31.52
C PRO A 149 -10.50 -0.81 -31.77
N ASP A 150 -10.86 -0.01 -30.76
CA ASP A 150 -10.86 1.46 -30.86
C ASP A 150 -9.45 2.09 -30.85
N GLU A 151 -8.43 1.32 -30.46
CA GLU A 151 -7.02 1.73 -30.48
C GLU A 151 -6.31 1.35 -31.80
N VAL A 152 -6.95 0.52 -32.64
CA VAL A 152 -6.38 0.05 -33.91
C VAL A 152 -6.81 0.98 -35.05
N ASP A 153 -5.84 1.59 -35.73
CA ASP A 153 -6.09 2.30 -36.99
C ASP A 153 -6.07 1.30 -38.14
N GLU A 154 -7.24 0.84 -38.58
CA GLU A 154 -7.41 -0.09 -39.71
C GLU A 154 -6.80 0.41 -41.04
N THR A 155 -6.47 1.71 -41.13
CA THR A 155 -5.88 2.33 -42.33
C THR A 155 -4.35 2.44 -42.27
N SER A 156 -3.75 2.14 -41.12
CA SER A 156 -2.30 2.14 -40.94
C SER A 156 -1.67 0.84 -41.46
N ALA A 157 -0.47 0.95 -42.04
CA ALA A 157 0.35 -0.19 -42.46
C ALA A 157 1.40 -0.57 -41.40
N GLU A 158 1.37 0.07 -40.24
CA GLU A 158 2.28 -0.20 -39.11
C GLU A 158 1.74 -1.36 -38.25
N ASP A 159 2.63 -2.12 -37.63
CA ASP A 159 2.24 -3.17 -36.69
C ASP A 159 1.48 -2.56 -35.49
N GLU A 160 0.42 -3.22 -35.05
CA GLU A 160 -0.34 -2.85 -33.86
C GLU A 160 0.62 -2.74 -32.65
N GLY A 161 0.72 -1.53 -32.09
CA GLY A 161 1.59 -1.25 -30.95
C GLY A 161 1.11 -1.88 -29.64
N ILE A 162 1.80 -1.57 -28.54
CA ILE A 162 1.33 -1.92 -27.20
C ILE A 162 0.21 -0.96 -26.81
N SER A 163 -0.91 -1.49 -26.29
CA SER A 163 -2.03 -0.68 -25.80
C SER A 163 -1.56 0.39 -24.81
N GLN A 164 -2.18 1.57 -24.89
CA GLN A 164 -1.87 2.71 -24.01
C GLN A 164 -3.02 3.00 -23.04
N ARG A 165 -4.02 2.10 -22.96
CA ARG A 165 -5.17 2.27 -22.09
C ARG A 165 -4.80 2.20 -20.62
N LYS A 166 -5.50 3.00 -19.81
CA LYS A 166 -5.26 3.07 -18.34
C LYS A 166 -5.97 1.96 -17.56
N PHE A 167 -7.11 1.49 -18.06
CA PHE A 167 -8.01 0.54 -17.41
C PHE A 167 -8.43 -0.57 -18.38
N LEU A 168 -9.18 -1.58 -17.90
CA LEU A 168 -9.47 -2.79 -18.68
C LEU A 168 -10.09 -2.51 -20.05
N ASP A 169 -10.99 -1.53 -20.12
CA ASP A 169 -11.81 -1.23 -21.31
C ASP A 169 -11.54 0.17 -21.89
N GLY A 170 -10.45 0.83 -21.49
CA GLY A 170 -10.10 2.16 -22.00
C GLY A 170 -9.45 3.06 -20.95
N ASN A 171 -9.70 4.36 -21.06
CA ASN A 171 -9.09 5.37 -20.19
C ASN A 171 -9.95 5.79 -18.99
N GLU A 172 -11.16 5.24 -18.89
CA GLU A 172 -12.10 5.46 -17.78
C GLU A 172 -12.41 4.12 -17.09
N LEU A 173 -12.74 4.17 -15.80
CA LEU A 173 -13.11 2.98 -15.02
C LEU A 173 -14.50 2.48 -15.44
N THR A 174 -14.62 1.15 -15.61
CA THR A 174 -15.86 0.47 -15.98
C THR A 174 -16.30 -0.56 -14.94
N LEU A 175 -17.44 -1.23 -15.18
CA LEU A 175 -17.87 -2.38 -14.38
C LEU A 175 -16.83 -3.52 -14.37
N ALA A 176 -16.07 -3.68 -15.46
CA ALA A 176 -14.99 -4.67 -15.53
C ALA A 176 -13.92 -4.39 -14.47
N ASP A 177 -13.51 -3.13 -14.32
CA ASP A 177 -12.51 -2.72 -13.34
C ASP A 177 -13.05 -2.84 -11.90
N CYS A 178 -14.31 -2.47 -11.69
CA CYS A 178 -14.99 -2.66 -10.40
C CYS A 178 -15.03 -4.13 -9.99
N ASN A 179 -15.09 -5.06 -10.94
CA ASN A 179 -15.09 -6.48 -10.67
C ASN A 179 -13.69 -7.05 -10.40
N LEU A 180 -12.65 -6.54 -11.05
CA LEU A 180 -11.29 -7.08 -10.96
C LEU A 180 -10.45 -6.41 -9.86
N LEU A 181 -10.41 -5.07 -9.80
CA LEU A 181 -9.53 -4.32 -8.91
C LEU A 181 -9.67 -4.71 -7.43
N PRO A 182 -10.88 -4.85 -6.86
CA PRO A 182 -11.04 -5.32 -5.47
C PRO A 182 -10.44 -6.69 -5.17
N LYS A 183 -10.30 -7.55 -6.20
CA LYS A 183 -9.72 -8.89 -6.05
C LYS A 183 -8.19 -8.85 -6.10
N LEU A 184 -7.61 -7.76 -6.59
CA LEU A 184 -6.16 -7.54 -6.70
C LEU A 184 -5.60 -6.66 -5.58
N HIS A 185 -6.45 -5.95 -4.83
CA HIS A 185 -6.04 -4.97 -3.82
C HIS A 185 -5.67 -5.64 -2.48
N ILE A 186 -4.37 -5.70 -2.14
CA ILE A 186 -3.85 -6.31 -0.90
C ILE A 186 -3.32 -5.26 0.11
N VAL A 187 -3.11 -4.01 -0.33
CA VAL A 187 -2.58 -2.89 0.48
C VAL A 187 -3.49 -1.68 0.31
N GLN A 188 -3.89 -1.03 1.42
CA GLN A 188 -4.60 0.24 1.38
C GLN A 188 -3.60 1.39 1.24
N LEU A 189 -3.70 2.15 0.15
CA LEU A 189 -2.92 3.36 -0.09
C LEU A 189 -3.72 4.59 0.36
N LEU A 190 -3.06 5.49 1.10
CA LEU A 190 -3.59 6.82 1.39
C LEU A 190 -2.63 7.83 0.77
N GLU A 191 -3.10 8.56 -0.24
CA GLU A 191 -2.35 9.62 -0.90
C GLU A 191 -2.70 10.97 -0.26
N LEU A 192 -1.69 11.75 0.09
CA LEU A 192 -1.89 13.12 0.55
C LEU A 192 -1.91 14.06 -0.66
N PRO A 193 -2.79 15.08 -0.68
CA PRO A 193 -2.82 16.03 -1.79
C PRO A 193 -1.49 16.78 -1.88
N PRO A 194 -0.97 17.04 -3.10
CA PRO A 194 0.25 17.82 -3.26
C PRO A 194 0.03 19.27 -2.83
N GLU A 195 1.05 19.84 -2.19
CA GLU A 195 1.07 21.25 -1.78
C GLU A 195 2.24 21.97 -2.46
N GLU A 196 1.95 22.82 -3.45
CA GLU A 196 2.96 23.54 -4.24
C GLU A 196 3.89 24.42 -3.39
N SER A 197 3.43 24.89 -2.23
CA SER A 197 4.27 25.65 -1.27
C SER A 197 5.29 24.79 -0.54
N LEU A 198 5.18 23.45 -0.62
CA LEU A 198 5.99 22.46 0.07
C LEU A 198 6.65 21.52 -0.97
N PRO A 199 7.70 21.98 -1.67
CA PRO A 199 8.31 21.23 -2.78
C PRO A 199 8.94 19.89 -2.36
N LEU A 200 9.24 19.72 -1.07
CA LEU A 200 9.75 18.47 -0.49
C LEU A 200 8.66 17.67 0.24
N GLY A 201 7.39 18.04 0.10
CA GLY A 201 6.24 17.32 0.64
C GLY A 201 6.19 15.82 0.29
N PRO A 202 6.67 15.36 -0.89
CA PRO A 202 6.78 13.94 -1.19
C PRO A 202 7.76 13.16 -0.28
N LEU A 203 8.69 13.82 0.41
CA LEU A 203 9.67 13.20 1.32
C LEU A 203 9.05 12.90 2.71
N LEU A 204 7.92 12.20 2.70
CA LEU A 204 7.09 11.86 3.87
C LEU A 204 7.86 11.11 4.96
N GLY A 205 8.85 10.30 4.59
CA GLY A 205 9.61 9.46 5.52
C GLY A 205 10.34 10.25 6.61
N ASP A 206 10.55 11.55 6.41
CA ASP A 206 11.17 12.41 7.42
C ASP A 206 10.18 12.99 8.43
N THR A 207 8.89 13.00 8.12
CA THR A 207 7.85 13.74 8.86
C THR A 207 7.27 12.98 10.06
N ALA A 208 7.39 11.64 10.06
CA ALA A 208 6.87 10.82 11.14
C ALA A 208 7.66 9.52 11.31
N VAL A 209 7.73 9.03 12.56
CA VAL A 209 8.15 7.67 12.89
C VAL A 209 6.94 6.94 13.46
N ILE A 210 6.59 5.79 12.89
CA ILE A 210 5.37 5.07 13.24
C ILE A 210 5.74 3.69 13.78
N GLN A 211 5.18 3.34 14.93
CA GLN A 211 5.23 1.98 15.43
C GLN A 211 3.99 1.61 16.23
N GLY A 212 3.38 0.48 15.88
CA GLY A 212 2.13 0.02 16.46
C GLY A 212 0.99 1.00 16.16
N ASP A 213 0.33 1.45 17.21
CA ASP A 213 -0.74 2.45 17.16
C ASP A 213 -0.24 3.88 17.42
N THR A 214 1.07 4.08 17.57
CA THR A 214 1.66 5.38 17.92
C THR A 214 2.44 5.95 16.74
N ALA A 215 2.22 7.23 16.47
CA ALA A 215 2.98 8.03 15.52
C ALA A 215 3.70 9.18 16.24
N LEU A 216 5.03 9.19 16.17
CA LEU A 216 5.85 10.35 16.53
C LEU A 216 5.93 11.27 15.32
N ILE A 217 5.29 12.43 15.39
CA ILE A 217 5.47 13.50 14.43
C ILE A 217 6.80 14.16 14.72
N THR A 218 7.69 14.15 13.73
CA THR A 218 9.06 14.62 13.89
C THR A 218 9.12 16.15 13.86
N ARG A 219 10.30 16.70 14.14
CA ARG A 219 10.63 18.10 13.89
C ARG A 219 11.79 18.14 12.91
N PRO A 220 11.52 18.21 11.59
CA PRO A 220 12.55 18.24 10.58
C PRO A 220 13.58 19.33 10.86
N TRP A 221 14.85 19.03 10.63
CA TRP A 221 15.94 19.97 10.88
C TRP A 221 15.75 21.28 10.12
N SER A 222 15.41 21.17 8.84
CA SER A 222 15.13 22.31 7.97
C SER A 222 13.82 22.98 8.38
N PRO A 223 13.84 24.26 8.80
CA PRO A 223 12.61 24.98 9.17
C PRO A 223 11.57 25.03 8.04
N ALA A 224 12.02 25.07 6.79
CA ALA A 224 11.15 25.11 5.61
C ALA A 224 10.32 23.83 5.44
N ARG A 225 10.78 22.70 5.98
CA ARG A 225 10.08 21.41 5.92
C ARG A 225 9.13 21.17 7.08
N ARG A 226 9.19 22.00 8.13
CA ARG A 226 8.33 21.80 9.32
C ARG A 226 6.83 21.88 9.05
N PRO A 227 6.33 22.71 8.11
CA PRO A 227 4.92 22.68 7.75
C PRO A 227 4.47 21.36 7.09
N GLU A 228 5.39 20.57 6.50
CA GLU A 228 5.05 19.30 5.85
C GLU A 228 4.46 18.27 6.83
N VAL A 229 4.73 18.42 8.12
CA VAL A 229 4.23 17.49 9.14
C VAL A 229 2.74 17.66 9.41
N ASP A 230 2.14 18.79 9.04
CA ASP A 230 0.73 19.08 9.37
C ASP A 230 -0.25 18.18 8.62
N GLY A 231 -0.04 18.01 7.31
CA GLY A 231 -0.84 17.11 6.48
C GLY A 231 -0.71 15.66 6.95
N VAL A 232 0.51 15.24 7.27
CA VAL A 232 0.82 13.89 7.77
C VAL A 232 0.20 13.66 9.15
N ARG A 233 0.36 14.59 10.08
CA ARG A 233 -0.23 14.54 11.42
C ARG A 233 -1.74 14.34 11.34
N LYS A 234 -2.42 15.14 10.51
CA LYS A 234 -3.87 15.03 10.32
C LYS A 234 -4.26 13.67 9.76
N ALA A 235 -3.57 13.21 8.71
CA ALA A 235 -3.85 11.91 8.11
C ALA A 235 -3.66 10.74 9.09
N LEU A 236 -2.59 10.75 9.88
CA LEU A 236 -2.34 9.72 10.89
C LEU A 236 -3.36 9.77 12.03
N GLN A 237 -3.81 10.97 12.41
CA GLN A 237 -4.89 11.16 13.39
C GLN A 237 -6.22 10.62 12.86
N ASP A 238 -6.55 10.89 11.60
CA ASP A 238 -7.76 10.39 10.93
C ASP A 238 -7.76 8.86 10.79
N LEU A 239 -6.56 8.25 10.69
CA LEU A 239 -6.37 6.79 10.75
C LEU A 239 -6.50 6.21 12.18
N GLY A 240 -6.62 7.05 13.20
CA GLY A 240 -6.82 6.65 14.59
C GLY A 240 -5.54 6.36 15.37
N LEU A 241 -4.38 6.82 14.90
CA LEU A 241 -3.12 6.66 15.64
C LEU A 241 -3.04 7.64 16.81
N ARG A 242 -2.37 7.20 17.88
CA ARG A 242 -1.93 8.07 18.97
C ARG A 242 -0.80 8.96 18.47
N ILE A 243 -1.08 10.25 18.34
CA ILE A 243 -0.12 11.25 17.92
C ILE A 243 0.74 11.70 19.11
N VAL A 244 2.05 11.70 18.93
CA VAL A 244 3.04 12.33 19.82
C VAL A 244 3.81 13.35 19.00
N GLU A 245 3.89 14.60 19.47
CA GLU A 245 4.55 15.68 18.75
C GLU A 245 5.90 16.05 19.40
N MET A 246 6.89 16.30 18.56
CA MET A 246 8.19 16.82 18.98
C MET A 246 8.13 18.34 19.21
N GLY A 247 7.61 18.76 20.36
CA GLY A 247 7.44 20.17 20.73
C GLY A 247 8.70 20.88 21.25
N ASP A 248 9.78 20.15 21.57
CA ASP A 248 11.02 20.72 22.08
C ASP A 248 11.78 21.46 20.96
N GLU A 249 11.98 22.77 21.12
CA GLU A 249 12.63 23.61 20.12
C GLU A 249 14.10 23.25 19.88
N ASN A 250 14.74 22.61 20.85
CA ASN A 250 16.13 22.15 20.76
C ASN A 250 16.22 20.77 20.11
N ALA A 251 15.11 20.06 19.90
CA ALA A 251 15.10 18.77 19.24
C ALA A 251 15.01 18.91 17.72
N THR A 252 15.80 18.12 17.00
CA THR A 252 15.66 17.91 15.57
C THR A 252 15.73 16.41 15.27
N LEU A 253 14.85 15.95 14.39
CA LEU A 253 14.76 14.56 13.98
C LEU A 253 14.21 14.52 12.55
N ASP A 254 14.92 13.86 11.66
CA ASP A 254 14.40 13.43 10.36
C ASP A 254 14.14 11.92 10.45
N GLY A 255 12.92 11.48 10.14
CA GLY A 255 12.50 10.08 10.30
C GLY A 255 13.34 9.05 9.52
N THR A 256 14.01 9.44 8.43
CA THR A 256 14.94 8.57 7.71
C THR A 256 16.29 8.34 8.43
N ASP A 257 16.56 9.03 9.54
CA ASP A 257 17.64 8.66 10.47
C ASP A 257 17.25 7.56 11.46
N VAL A 258 15.97 7.16 11.51
CA VAL A 258 15.49 6.16 12.47
C VAL A 258 15.31 4.81 11.79
N LEU A 259 16.11 3.82 12.14
CA LEU A 259 15.98 2.44 11.65
C LEU A 259 15.30 1.57 12.71
N PHE A 260 14.09 1.09 12.43
CA PHE A 260 13.40 0.11 13.26
C PHE A 260 13.63 -1.30 12.74
N THR A 261 14.16 -2.19 13.59
CA THR A 261 14.57 -3.55 13.19
C THR A 261 13.45 -4.59 13.37
N GLY A 262 12.29 -4.18 13.90
CA GLY A 262 11.28 -5.10 14.43
C GLY A 262 11.48 -5.48 15.90
N ARG A 263 12.62 -5.10 16.50
CA ARG A 263 12.98 -5.42 17.90
C ARG A 263 13.47 -4.22 18.70
N GLU A 264 14.11 -3.27 18.02
CA GLU A 264 14.72 -2.08 18.62
C GLU A 264 14.86 -0.99 17.56
N PHE A 265 15.18 0.22 18.01
CA PHE A 265 15.47 1.36 17.16
C PHE A 265 16.96 1.70 17.20
N PHE A 266 17.51 1.99 16.02
CA PHE A 266 18.75 2.74 15.88
C PHE A 266 18.43 4.14 15.37
N VAL A 267 18.97 5.16 16.02
CA VAL A 267 18.80 6.56 15.62
C VAL A 267 20.14 7.14 15.20
N GLY A 268 20.24 7.53 13.93
CA GLY A 268 21.39 8.21 13.37
C GLY A 268 21.59 9.58 13.99
N LEU A 269 22.76 9.84 14.56
CA LEU A 269 23.19 11.18 14.94
C LEU A 269 23.89 11.80 13.75
N SER A 270 23.17 12.68 13.07
CA SER A 270 23.54 13.26 11.78
C SER A 270 23.54 14.79 11.88
N ARG A 271 23.69 15.48 10.74
CA ARG A 271 23.46 16.93 10.69
C ARG A 271 21.99 17.32 10.89
N TRP A 272 21.06 16.39 10.69
CA TRP A 272 19.62 16.61 10.77
C TRP A 272 19.04 16.15 12.11
N THR A 273 19.54 15.04 12.64
CA THR A 273 19.03 14.42 13.86
C THR A 273 20.03 14.58 15.00
N ASN A 274 19.58 15.13 16.12
CA ASN A 274 20.40 15.36 17.30
C ASN A 274 20.05 14.43 18.48
N HIS A 275 20.86 14.47 19.54
CA HIS A 275 20.64 13.65 20.74
C HIS A 275 19.26 13.86 21.36
N ARG A 276 18.77 15.11 21.37
CA ARG A 276 17.46 15.42 21.95
C ARG A 276 16.33 14.80 21.14
N GLY A 277 16.43 14.79 19.81
CA GLY A 277 15.52 14.06 18.92
C GLY A 277 15.53 12.56 19.21
N ALA A 278 16.70 11.96 19.39
CA ALA A 278 16.84 10.54 19.72
C ALA A 278 16.25 10.18 21.10
N GLU A 279 16.42 11.03 22.11
CA GLU A 279 15.79 10.86 23.43
C GLU A 279 14.27 10.86 23.32
N ILE A 280 13.68 11.73 22.49
CA ILE A 280 12.23 11.78 22.28
C ILE A 280 11.73 10.50 21.59
N VAL A 281 12.51 9.89 20.69
CA VAL A 281 12.19 8.55 20.13
C VAL A 281 12.10 7.52 21.25
N ALA A 282 13.08 7.49 22.16
CA ALA A 282 13.10 6.59 23.31
C ALA A 282 11.93 6.82 24.28
N ASP A 283 11.62 8.09 24.58
CA ASP A 283 10.51 8.46 25.44
C ASP A 283 9.14 8.11 24.84
N THR A 284 9.04 8.11 23.51
CA THR A 284 7.82 7.81 22.76
C THR A 284 7.57 6.31 22.63
N PHE A 285 8.61 5.54 22.33
CA PHE A 285 8.54 4.09 22.07
C PHE A 285 9.19 3.26 23.18
N ARG A 286 8.73 3.46 24.41
CA ARG A 286 9.33 2.91 25.64
C ARG A 286 9.44 1.38 25.70
N ASP A 287 8.66 0.68 24.88
CA ASP A 287 8.67 -0.79 24.79
C ASP A 287 9.88 -1.33 24.00
N PHE A 288 10.64 -0.45 23.36
CA PHE A 288 11.76 -0.82 22.50
C PHE A 288 13.05 -0.17 22.99
N ALA A 289 14.16 -0.90 22.90
CA ALA A 289 15.48 -0.31 23.09
C ALA A 289 15.75 0.72 21.98
N VAL A 290 16.43 1.81 22.33
CA VAL A 290 16.83 2.87 21.40
C VAL A 290 18.31 3.15 21.58
N SER A 291 19.07 2.98 20.50
CA SER A 291 20.53 3.18 20.48
C SER A 291 20.91 4.22 19.44
N THR A 292 21.83 5.11 19.79
CA THR A 292 22.29 6.16 18.85
C THR A 292 23.53 5.72 18.07
N VAL A 293 23.55 5.98 16.77
CA VAL A 293 24.64 5.61 15.86
C VAL A 293 25.24 6.87 15.23
N PRO A 294 26.55 7.14 15.33
CA PRO A 294 27.15 8.28 14.65
C PRO A 294 27.06 8.16 13.12
N VAL A 295 26.52 9.17 12.45
CA VAL A 295 26.40 9.23 10.99
C VAL A 295 27.23 10.39 10.44
N SER A 296 28.40 10.07 9.91
CA SER A 296 29.30 11.03 9.25
C SER A 296 29.24 10.87 7.73
N SER A 297 28.06 11.11 7.15
CA SER A 297 27.73 10.93 5.74
C SER A 297 26.87 12.08 5.22
N PRO A 298 26.89 12.41 3.91
CA PRO A 298 25.91 13.32 3.31
C PRO A 298 24.49 12.73 3.22
N SER A 299 24.27 11.47 3.63
CA SER A 299 22.97 10.78 3.69
C SER A 299 22.55 10.46 5.13
N HIS A 300 21.25 10.32 5.36
CA HIS A 300 20.68 9.79 6.61
C HIS A 300 21.06 8.32 6.84
N LEU A 301 20.82 7.81 8.06
CA LEU A 301 21.11 6.42 8.41
C LEU A 301 20.48 5.41 7.42
N ARG A 302 19.22 5.62 7.02
CA ARG A 302 18.53 4.71 6.05
C ARG A 302 19.12 4.77 4.64
N GLY A 303 19.81 5.84 4.28
CA GLY A 303 20.56 5.94 3.03
C GLY A 303 21.87 5.15 3.04
N LEU A 304 22.29 4.62 4.19
CA LEU A 304 23.50 3.80 4.35
C LEU A 304 23.17 2.33 4.63
N CYS A 305 22.05 2.07 5.30
CA CYS A 305 21.62 0.74 5.67
C CYS A 305 20.10 0.63 5.85
N GLY A 306 19.55 -0.55 5.60
CA GLY A 306 18.13 -0.86 5.77
C GLY A 306 17.90 -2.29 6.24
N MET A 307 16.65 -2.64 6.49
CA MET A 307 16.27 -4.02 6.79
C MET A 307 16.02 -4.77 5.48
N GLY A 308 16.82 -5.78 5.18
CA GLY A 308 16.57 -6.72 4.06
C GLY A 308 15.73 -7.93 4.45
N GLY A 309 15.43 -8.07 5.74
CA GLY A 309 14.70 -9.19 6.30
C GLY A 309 14.51 -9.09 7.80
N PRO A 310 13.86 -10.08 8.43
CA PRO A 310 13.54 -10.04 9.87
C PRO A 310 14.76 -10.05 10.79
N ARG A 311 15.91 -10.49 10.28
CA ARG A 311 17.21 -10.56 10.98
C ARG A 311 18.37 -10.23 10.04
N THR A 312 18.11 -9.46 8.99
CA THR A 312 19.13 -9.12 7.98
C THR A 312 19.18 -7.62 7.80
N VAL A 313 20.33 -7.03 8.09
CA VAL A 313 20.66 -5.65 7.76
C VAL A 313 21.37 -5.66 6.41
N VAL A 314 20.92 -4.80 5.51
CA VAL A 314 21.54 -4.54 4.22
C VAL A 314 22.26 -3.21 4.33
N ALA A 315 23.50 -3.12 3.84
CA ALA A 315 24.29 -1.91 3.98
C ALA A 315 25.21 -1.67 2.80
N GLY A 316 25.48 -0.40 2.50
CA GLY A 316 26.45 0.01 1.49
C GLY A 316 27.88 -0.41 1.82
N SER A 317 28.75 -0.39 0.81
CA SER A 317 30.16 -0.76 0.95
C SER A 317 31.06 0.39 1.41
N SER A 318 30.54 1.62 1.45
CA SER A 318 31.33 2.77 1.87
C SER A 318 31.83 2.65 3.30
N GLU A 319 32.90 3.37 3.62
CA GLU A 319 33.44 3.42 4.97
C GLU A 319 32.39 3.93 5.98
N ALA A 320 31.54 4.88 5.57
CA ALA A 320 30.50 5.44 6.42
C ALA A 320 29.42 4.41 6.75
N ALA A 321 28.91 3.69 5.74
CA ALA A 321 27.93 2.62 5.92
C ALA A 321 28.49 1.48 6.79
N GLN A 322 29.72 1.04 6.50
CA GLN A 322 30.36 -0.03 7.25
C GLN A 322 30.68 0.37 8.70
N LYS A 323 31.02 1.64 8.97
CA LYS A 323 31.16 2.16 10.34
C LYS A 323 29.82 2.16 11.08
N ALA A 324 28.73 2.60 10.43
CA ALA A 324 27.40 2.62 11.03
C ALA A 324 26.94 1.19 11.41
N VAL A 325 27.07 0.22 10.51
CA VAL A 325 26.69 -1.18 10.80
C VAL A 325 27.54 -1.79 11.90
N ARG A 326 28.86 -1.55 11.93
CA ARG A 326 29.71 -2.03 13.03
C ARG A 326 29.32 -1.41 14.37
N ALA A 327 28.99 -0.13 14.39
CA ALA A 327 28.50 0.52 15.61
C ALA A 327 27.17 -0.09 16.07
N MET A 328 26.21 -0.30 15.17
CA MET A 328 24.95 -1.00 15.48
C MET A 328 25.20 -2.40 16.05
N ALA A 329 26.10 -3.18 15.44
CA ALA A 329 26.42 -4.54 15.87
C ALA A 329 27.05 -4.63 17.26
N VAL A 330 27.72 -3.57 17.73
CA VAL A 330 28.28 -3.50 19.10
C VAL A 330 27.21 -3.09 20.13
N LEU A 331 26.17 -2.37 19.69
CA LEU A 331 25.13 -1.80 20.55
C LEU A 331 23.95 -2.74 20.79
N THR A 332 23.86 -3.86 20.06
CA THR A 332 22.75 -4.81 20.14
C THR A 332 23.18 -6.19 20.61
N ASP A 333 22.31 -6.83 21.41
CA ASP A 333 22.40 -8.24 21.76
C ASP A 333 21.68 -9.15 20.75
N HIS A 334 21.03 -8.58 19.73
CA HIS A 334 20.29 -9.34 18.73
C HIS A 334 21.19 -9.76 17.55
N PRO A 335 21.17 -11.04 17.14
CA PRO A 335 21.98 -11.50 16.03
C PRO A 335 21.35 -11.07 14.70
N TYR A 336 21.91 -10.03 14.08
CA TYR A 336 21.60 -9.62 12.72
C TYR A 336 22.68 -10.13 11.75
N ALA A 337 22.27 -10.78 10.67
CA ALA A 337 23.12 -11.00 9.51
C ALA A 337 23.32 -9.68 8.76
N SER A 338 24.50 -9.48 8.19
CA SER A 338 24.81 -8.30 7.35
C SER A 338 25.01 -8.73 5.91
N LEU A 339 24.31 -8.07 4.98
CA LEU A 339 24.54 -8.16 3.55
C LEU A 339 25.11 -6.82 3.05
N THR A 340 26.36 -6.83 2.62
CA THR A 340 26.99 -5.64 2.03
C THR A 340 26.66 -5.54 0.54
N LEU A 341 26.17 -4.37 0.14
CA LEU A 341 25.93 -3.98 -1.25
C LEU A 341 27.04 -3.06 -1.75
N PRO A 342 27.42 -3.12 -3.03
CA PRO A 342 28.37 -2.20 -3.64
C PRO A 342 27.99 -0.73 -3.46
N ASP A 343 26.70 -0.39 -3.61
CA ASP A 343 26.21 0.98 -3.65
C ASP A 343 25.41 1.32 -2.38
N ASP A 344 25.77 2.41 -1.69
CA ASP A 344 25.08 2.86 -0.47
C ASP A 344 23.59 3.13 -0.71
N ALA A 345 23.26 3.81 -1.81
CA ALA A 345 21.88 4.13 -2.19
C ALA A 345 21.00 2.88 -2.39
N ALA A 346 21.58 1.72 -2.71
CA ALA A 346 20.83 0.47 -2.84
C ALA A 346 20.43 -0.14 -1.49
N ALA A 347 21.07 0.29 -0.40
CA ALA A 347 20.76 -0.18 0.94
C ALA A 347 19.47 0.42 1.50
N ASP A 348 19.02 1.55 0.95
CA ASP A 348 17.70 2.09 1.24
C ASP A 348 16.61 1.24 0.57
N CYS A 349 16.03 0.35 1.36
CA CYS A 349 15.05 -0.64 0.93
C CYS A 349 13.89 -0.73 1.93
N LEU A 350 12.73 -1.16 1.43
CA LEU A 350 11.52 -1.31 2.24
C LEU A 350 11.15 -2.79 2.35
N PHE A 351 11.42 -3.36 3.52
CA PHE A 351 10.99 -4.71 3.86
C PHE A 351 9.54 -4.71 4.37
N LEU A 352 8.67 -5.41 3.65
CA LEU A 352 7.24 -5.46 3.92
C LEU A 352 6.82 -6.91 4.16
N ARG A 353 6.23 -7.19 5.33
CA ARG A 353 5.61 -8.49 5.59
C ARG A 353 4.09 -8.37 5.43
N PRO A 354 3.48 -9.03 4.42
CA PRO A 354 2.04 -9.07 4.32
C PRO A 354 1.43 -9.82 5.50
N GLY A 355 0.28 -9.37 6.00
CA GLY A 355 -0.46 -10.04 7.08
C GLY A 355 -1.16 -11.35 6.67
N LEU A 356 -0.83 -11.88 5.48
CA LEU A 356 -1.45 -13.06 4.91
C LEU A 356 -0.61 -14.31 5.25
N PRO A 357 -1.20 -15.35 5.87
CA PRO A 357 -0.49 -16.60 6.17
C PRO A 357 0.12 -17.20 4.90
N GLY A 358 1.39 -17.62 4.98
CA GLY A 358 2.07 -18.34 3.90
C GLY A 358 2.61 -17.47 2.75
N MET A 359 2.34 -16.16 2.73
CA MET A 359 2.99 -15.29 1.74
C MET A 359 4.39 -14.88 2.18
N PRO A 360 5.40 -14.98 1.29
CA PRO A 360 6.73 -14.48 1.59
C PRO A 360 6.68 -12.95 1.76
N PRO A 361 7.57 -12.38 2.59
CA PRO A 361 7.72 -10.93 2.65
C PRO A 361 8.30 -10.37 1.35
N PHE A 362 8.04 -9.10 1.09
CA PHE A 362 8.58 -8.36 -0.05
C PHE A 362 9.73 -7.47 0.39
N LEU A 363 10.68 -7.25 -0.49
CA LEU A 363 11.70 -6.22 -0.35
C LEU A 363 11.65 -5.32 -1.58
N LEU A 364 11.14 -4.11 -1.41
CA LEU A 364 11.23 -3.08 -2.44
C LEU A 364 12.65 -2.51 -2.39
N HIS A 365 13.33 -2.53 -3.51
CA HIS A 365 14.72 -2.09 -3.64
C HIS A 365 14.94 -1.31 -4.93
N ARG A 366 16.06 -0.58 -5.02
CA ARG A 366 16.40 0.19 -6.22
C ARG A 366 16.55 -0.73 -7.45
N GLY A 367 15.80 -0.41 -8.51
CA GLY A 367 15.55 -1.20 -9.72
C GLY A 367 15.92 -0.49 -11.03
N GLY A 368 15.63 -1.13 -12.18
CA GLY A 368 15.54 -0.44 -13.49
C GLY A 368 16.85 -0.12 -14.22
N GLY A 369 17.94 -0.84 -13.93
CA GLY A 369 19.26 -0.61 -14.54
C GLY A 369 20.15 0.41 -13.81
N ASP A 370 19.64 1.07 -12.76
CA ASP A 370 20.38 2.11 -12.01
C ASP A 370 21.59 1.56 -11.23
N LEU A 371 21.45 0.39 -10.59
CA LEU A 371 22.43 -0.19 -9.65
C LEU A 371 22.57 -1.72 -9.83
N PRO A 372 23.05 -2.21 -10.99
CA PRO A 372 23.01 -3.63 -11.36
C PRO A 372 23.81 -4.54 -10.41
N ASN A 373 24.97 -4.09 -9.93
CA ASN A 373 25.81 -4.89 -9.03
C ASN A 373 25.14 -5.10 -7.66
N SER A 374 24.44 -4.08 -7.17
CA SER A 374 23.68 -4.18 -5.92
C SER A 374 22.43 -5.05 -6.07
N GLN A 375 21.78 -5.04 -7.24
CA GLN A 375 20.67 -5.95 -7.54
C GLN A 375 21.12 -7.41 -7.56
N GLU A 376 22.27 -7.71 -8.16
CA GLU A 376 22.86 -9.05 -8.13
C GLU A 376 23.18 -9.48 -6.68
N ALA A 377 23.73 -8.59 -5.86
CA ALA A 377 24.00 -8.88 -4.46
C ALA A 377 22.73 -9.18 -3.65
N LEU A 378 21.62 -8.48 -3.92
CA LEU A 378 20.32 -8.69 -3.28
C LEU A 378 19.69 -10.05 -3.59
N GLN A 379 20.02 -10.68 -4.72
CA GLN A 379 19.56 -12.04 -5.08
C GLN A 379 19.98 -13.12 -4.05
N LYS A 380 20.94 -12.81 -3.17
CA LYS A 380 21.33 -13.68 -2.05
C LYS A 380 20.24 -13.79 -0.96
N LEU A 381 19.25 -12.91 -0.97
CA LEU A 381 18.09 -12.96 -0.07
C LEU A 381 17.02 -13.90 -0.63
N SER A 382 17.15 -15.20 -0.38
CA SER A 382 16.22 -16.23 -0.87
C SER A 382 14.83 -16.19 -0.24
N ASP A 383 14.72 -15.58 0.95
CA ASP A 383 13.54 -15.69 1.81
C ASP A 383 12.56 -14.52 1.62
N VAL A 384 12.82 -13.65 0.63
CA VAL A 384 12.03 -12.46 0.32
C VAL A 384 11.77 -12.37 -1.18
N THR A 385 10.61 -11.86 -1.56
CA THR A 385 10.33 -11.49 -2.95
C THR A 385 10.91 -10.11 -3.24
N LEU A 386 11.91 -10.05 -4.11
CA LEU A 386 12.56 -8.81 -4.53
C LEU A 386 11.68 -8.05 -5.53
N VAL A 387 11.39 -6.79 -5.25
CA VAL A 387 10.60 -5.91 -6.13
C VAL A 387 11.45 -4.70 -6.51
N PRO A 388 11.95 -4.62 -7.77
CA PRO A 388 12.75 -3.50 -8.23
C PRO A 388 11.87 -2.26 -8.45
N VAL A 389 12.32 -1.10 -7.96
CA VAL A 389 11.64 0.20 -8.09
C VAL A 389 12.64 1.24 -8.59
N SER A 390 12.29 1.93 -9.68
CA SER A 390 13.08 3.07 -10.16
C SER A 390 12.76 4.32 -9.34
N CYS A 391 13.79 5.06 -8.96
CA CYS A 391 13.68 6.28 -8.15
C CYS A 391 14.74 7.33 -8.55
N SER A 392 15.32 7.20 -9.75
CA SER A 392 16.46 8.00 -10.21
C SER A 392 16.16 9.49 -10.33
N GLU A 393 14.93 9.87 -10.73
CA GLU A 393 14.55 11.29 -10.82
C GLU A 393 14.36 11.94 -9.44
N LEU A 394 13.69 11.25 -8.51
CA LEU A 394 13.45 11.78 -7.16
C LEU A 394 14.73 11.81 -6.32
N GLU A 395 15.69 10.93 -6.60
CA GLU A 395 17.01 10.94 -5.98
C GLU A 395 17.79 12.24 -6.26
N LYS A 396 17.58 12.86 -7.43
CA LYS A 396 18.17 14.18 -7.72
C LYS A 396 17.69 15.26 -6.75
N ALA A 397 16.51 15.08 -6.16
CA ALA A 397 15.94 15.91 -5.10
C ALA A 397 16.29 15.42 -3.69
N GLY A 398 17.17 14.42 -3.55
CA GLY A 398 17.60 13.85 -2.28
C GLY A 398 16.69 12.73 -1.77
N ALA A 399 15.76 12.22 -2.57
CA ALA A 399 14.86 11.15 -2.16
C ALA A 399 15.54 9.77 -2.17
N GLY A 400 15.31 9.01 -1.10
CA GLY A 400 15.46 7.55 -1.08
C GLY A 400 14.09 6.85 -1.17
N LEU A 401 14.06 5.54 -1.42
CA LEU A 401 12.82 4.76 -1.42
C LEU A 401 12.05 4.91 -0.10
N SER A 402 12.74 4.81 1.04
CA SER A 402 12.06 4.91 2.34
C SER A 402 11.63 6.34 2.69
N SER A 403 12.14 7.34 1.99
CA SER A 403 11.72 8.74 2.17
C SER A 403 10.36 9.05 1.55
N LEU A 404 9.89 8.25 0.58
CA LEU A 404 8.69 8.55 -0.20
C LEU A 404 7.38 8.04 0.41
N CYS A 405 7.45 7.31 1.52
CA CYS A 405 6.27 6.72 2.12
C CYS A 405 6.41 6.57 3.63
N LEU A 406 5.26 6.46 4.29
CA LEU A 406 5.15 6.00 5.67
C LEU A 406 4.42 4.66 5.66
N VAL A 407 5.04 3.63 6.23
CA VAL A 407 4.47 2.29 6.27
C VAL A 407 3.77 2.09 7.61
N LEU A 408 2.49 1.70 7.56
CA LEU A 408 1.68 1.42 8.74
C LEU A 408 1.25 -0.04 8.77
N SER A 409 1.29 -0.64 9.95
CA SER A 409 0.66 -1.94 10.20
C SER A 409 -0.62 -1.73 10.98
N THR A 410 -1.76 -1.80 10.30
CA THR A 410 -3.07 -1.83 10.96
C THR A 410 -3.30 -3.24 11.51
N ARG A 411 -2.79 -3.51 12.72
CA ARG A 411 -3.31 -4.68 13.45
C ARG A 411 -4.77 -4.40 13.77
N PRO A 412 -5.69 -5.35 13.52
CA PRO A 412 -7.04 -5.18 14.02
C PRO A 412 -6.96 -5.02 15.54
N HIS A 413 -7.57 -3.96 16.07
CA HIS A 413 -7.74 -3.81 17.51
C HIS A 413 -8.40 -5.08 18.03
N SER A 414 -7.70 -5.78 18.92
CA SER A 414 -8.10 -7.04 19.53
C SER A 414 -9.32 -6.91 20.41
#